data_AF-A0A6B3HY16-F1
#
_entry.id   AF-A0A6B3HY16-F1
#
_cell.length_a   1.000
_cell.length_b   1.000
_cell.length_c   1.000
_cell.angle_alpha   90.00
_cell.angle_beta   90.00
_cell.angle_gamma   90.00
#
_symmetry.space_group_name_H-M   'P 1'
#
loop_
_entity.id
_entity.type
_entity.pdbx_description
1 polymer ?
#
loop_
_entity_poly.entity_id
_entity_poly.type
_entity_poly.pdbx_seq_one_letter_code
_entity_poly.pdbx_strand_id
1 'polypeptide(L)'
;SFYPTKNMHSLEGGMITTGDAATARTLRLLRNQGMEQRYANEIVGFNVRMTDVAAAIGRVQLRSLAAWTRQRRANAAALDAGLRGVVTPPVAPGAEHVYHQYTIRVTAESGRDRDTVSRELQKRGVGNAVYYPTPVHRLAPFRTGEKVLGYA
;
A
#
# COMPACT_ATOMS: atom_id res chain seq x y z
N SER A 1 2.79 1.41 5.55
CA SER A 1 2.97 -0.05 5.44
C SER A 1 4.32 -0.33 4.82
N PHE A 2 5.02 -1.35 5.30
CA PHE A 2 6.32 -1.80 4.80
C PHE A 2 6.28 -3.26 4.32
N TYR A 3 5.13 -3.66 3.76
CA TYR A 3 4.95 -4.95 3.09
C TYR A 3 5.90 -5.09 1.87
N PRO A 4 6.35 -6.31 1.48
CA PRO A 4 7.42 -6.50 0.51
C PRO A 4 7.22 -5.85 -0.86
N THR A 5 5.97 -5.62 -1.29
CA THR A 5 5.69 -5.01 -2.61
C THR A 5 5.71 -3.48 -2.58
N LYS A 6 5.83 -2.84 -1.41
CA LYS A 6 5.89 -1.38 -1.28
C LYS A 6 7.22 -0.85 -1.85
N ASN A 7 7.26 0.46 -2.14
CA ASN A 7 8.46 1.11 -2.72
C ASN A 7 9.71 0.98 -1.83
N MET A 8 9.51 0.79 -0.53
CA MET A 8 10.48 0.23 0.41
C MET A 8 9.75 -0.77 1.30
N HIS A 9 10.46 -1.76 1.85
CA HIS A 9 9.89 -2.75 2.76
C HIS A 9 10.78 -3.02 3.98
N SER A 10 10.22 -3.71 4.97
CA SER A 10 10.90 -4.16 6.19
C SER A 10 10.65 -5.65 6.45
N LEU A 11 10.47 -6.44 5.39
CA LEU A 11 9.80 -7.74 5.42
C LEU A 11 8.32 -7.52 5.69
N GLU A 12 7.94 -7.45 6.97
CA GLU A 12 6.63 -7.02 7.42
C GLU A 12 6.76 -5.80 8.33
N GLY A 13 5.70 -5.00 8.40
CA GLY A 13 5.63 -3.93 9.39
C GLY A 13 4.94 -2.65 8.92
N GLY A 14 5.02 -1.66 9.80
CA GLY A 14 4.42 -0.35 9.58
C GLY A 14 5.05 0.70 10.49
N MET A 15 4.67 1.95 10.24
CA MET A 15 5.06 3.10 11.02
C MET A 15 3.83 3.99 11.16
N ILE A 16 3.69 4.61 12.32
CA ILE A 16 2.75 5.71 12.54
C ILE A 16 3.60 6.95 12.76
N THR A 17 3.21 8.06 12.12
CA THR A 17 3.81 9.38 12.34
C THR A 17 2.73 10.31 12.83
N THR A 18 3.05 11.15 13.81
CA THR A 18 2.15 12.15 14.37
C THR A 18 2.98 13.31 14.89
N GLY A 19 2.46 14.53 14.76
CA GLY A 19 3.03 15.73 15.37
C GLY A 19 2.58 15.96 16.82
N ASP A 20 1.56 15.21 17.29
CA ASP A 20 1.01 15.37 18.63
C ASP A 20 1.69 14.43 19.66
N ALA A 21 2.28 15.02 20.69
CA ALA A 21 3.02 14.31 21.71
C ALA A 21 2.12 13.38 22.55
N ALA A 22 0.89 13.79 22.84
CA ALA A 22 -0.06 12.97 23.61
C ALA A 22 -0.45 11.71 22.82
N THR A 23 -0.80 11.87 21.54
CA THR A 23 -1.05 10.76 20.62
C THR A 23 0.18 9.85 20.49
N ALA A 24 1.38 10.42 20.37
CA ALA A 24 2.61 9.63 20.27
C ALA A 24 2.84 8.75 21.51
N ARG A 25 2.58 9.29 22.72
CA ARG A 25 2.67 8.52 23.97
C ARG A 25 1.68 7.36 23.98
N THR A 26 0.40 7.65 23.71
CA THR A 26 -0.66 6.62 23.68
C THR A 26 -0.34 5.52 22.67
N LEU A 27 0.13 5.87 21.47
CA LEU A 27 0.53 4.90 20.45
C LEU A 27 1.71 4.02 20.90
N ARG A 28 2.68 4.57 21.65
CA ARG A 28 3.82 3.79 22.19
C ARG A 28 3.37 2.78 23.24
N LEU A 29 2.44 3.17 24.11
CA LEU A 29 1.79 2.28 25.07
C LEU A 29 1.04 1.16 24.33
N LEU A 30 0.10 1.52 23.44
CA LEU A 30 -0.70 0.56 22.66
C LEU A 30 0.17 -0.42 21.87
N ARG A 31 1.30 0.01 21.33
CA ARG A 31 2.24 -0.85 20.59
C ARG A 31 2.90 -1.93 21.46
N ASN A 32 3.07 -1.67 22.75
CA ASN A 32 3.88 -2.46 23.68
C ASN A 32 3.05 -2.96 24.87
N GLN A 33 1.92 -3.60 24.61
CA GLN A 33 1.03 -4.20 25.60
C GLN A 33 0.50 -3.19 26.65
N GLY A 34 0.54 -1.89 26.39
CA GLY A 34 0.16 -0.86 27.35
C GLY A 34 1.23 -0.53 28.40
N MET A 35 2.47 -0.95 28.18
CA MET A 35 3.58 -0.74 29.11
C MET A 35 4.52 0.38 28.66
N GLU A 36 4.68 1.40 29.50
CA GLU A 36 5.80 2.36 29.44
C GLU A 36 6.97 1.88 30.29
N GLN A 37 6.68 1.43 31.52
CA GLN A 37 7.62 0.75 32.40
C GLN A 37 7.41 -0.76 32.36
N ARG A 38 8.50 -1.53 32.45
CA ARG A 38 8.45 -2.99 32.32
C ARG A 38 7.56 -3.58 33.42
N TYR A 39 6.57 -4.38 33.01
CA TYR A 39 5.57 -5.01 33.89
C TYR A 39 4.60 -4.05 34.59
N ALA A 40 4.52 -2.79 34.17
CA ALA A 40 3.49 -1.86 34.60
C ALA A 40 2.62 -1.45 33.40
N ASN A 41 1.46 -2.10 33.27
CA ASN A 41 0.51 -1.82 32.20
C ASN A 41 -0.45 -0.70 32.64
N GLU A 42 -0.49 0.41 31.90
CA GLU A 42 -1.38 1.54 32.17
C GLU A 42 -2.73 1.41 31.45
N ILE A 43 -2.73 0.78 30.27
CA ILE A 43 -3.91 0.61 29.42
C ILE A 43 -3.91 -0.79 28.79
N VAL A 44 -5.05 -1.22 28.26
CA VAL A 44 -5.09 -2.39 27.37
C VAL A 44 -4.39 -2.04 26.06
N GLY A 45 -3.31 -2.75 25.74
CA GLY A 45 -2.55 -2.58 24.51
C GLY A 45 -2.45 -3.86 23.68
N PHE A 46 -1.51 -3.84 22.74
CA PHE A 46 -1.26 -4.91 21.77
C PHE A 46 0.22 -5.27 21.70
N ASN A 47 0.53 -6.43 21.14
CA ASN A 47 1.90 -6.78 20.75
C ASN A 47 2.10 -6.55 19.25
N VAL A 48 2.38 -5.30 18.86
CA VAL A 48 2.55 -4.90 17.45
C VAL A 48 3.89 -4.19 17.22
N ARG A 49 4.92 -4.63 17.95
CA ARG A 49 6.30 -4.15 17.79
C ARG A 49 6.89 -4.66 16.49
N MET A 50 7.66 -3.80 15.82
CA MET A 50 8.54 -4.20 14.74
C MET A 50 9.78 -4.88 15.33
N THR A 51 10.26 -5.95 14.69
CA THR A 51 11.49 -6.64 15.09
C THR A 51 12.72 -5.84 14.67
N ASP A 52 13.85 -6.04 15.36
CA ASP A 52 15.11 -5.38 15.00
C ASP A 52 15.60 -5.77 13.60
N VAL A 53 15.34 -7.00 13.16
CA VAL A 53 15.66 -7.47 11.80
C VAL A 53 14.87 -6.67 10.75
N ALA A 54 13.56 -6.54 10.93
CA ALA A 54 12.71 -5.73 10.06
C ALA A 54 13.18 -4.28 10.03
N ALA A 55 13.45 -3.70 11.20
CA ALA A 55 13.92 -2.32 11.34
C ALA A 55 15.28 -2.10 10.65
N ALA A 56 16.23 -3.03 10.77
CA ALA A 56 17.53 -2.94 10.12
C ALA A 56 17.40 -2.90 8.59
N ILE A 57 16.58 -3.80 8.02
CA ILE A 57 16.30 -3.82 6.57
C ILE A 57 15.67 -2.50 6.13
N GLY A 58 14.61 -2.05 6.82
CA GLY A 58 13.92 -0.81 6.49
C GLY A 58 14.83 0.41 6.56
N ARG A 59 15.72 0.50 7.56
CA ARG A 59 16.69 1.60 7.70
C ARG A 59 17.69 1.67 6.55
N VAL A 60 18.12 0.53 6.01
CA VAL A 60 19.01 0.49 4.84
C VAL A 60 18.26 0.95 3.60
N GLN A 61 17.07 0.42 3.36
CA GLN A 61 16.26 0.79 2.18
C GLN A 61 15.83 2.25 2.19
N LEU A 62 15.53 2.81 3.36
CA LEU A 62 15.08 4.21 3.48
C LEU A 62 16.11 5.20 2.91
N ARG A 63 17.42 4.90 2.99
CA ARG A 63 18.47 5.73 2.41
C ARG A 63 18.40 5.80 0.88
N SER A 64 17.90 4.75 0.23
CA SER A 64 17.79 4.64 -1.22
C SER A 64 16.42 5.08 -1.76
N LEU A 65 15.42 5.24 -0.87
CA LEU A 65 14.03 5.47 -1.26
C LEU A 65 13.87 6.65 -2.22
N ALA A 66 14.49 7.80 -1.93
CA ALA A 66 14.38 8.98 -2.79
C ALA A 66 14.92 8.74 -4.21
N ALA A 67 16.04 8.02 -4.33
CA ALA A 67 16.60 7.65 -5.63
C ALA A 67 15.70 6.67 -6.39
N TRP A 68 15.15 5.67 -5.70
CA TRP A 68 14.19 4.73 -6.30
C TRP A 68 12.90 5.42 -6.74
N THR A 69 12.41 6.39 -5.98
CA THR A 69 11.24 7.19 -6.37
C THR A 69 11.53 7.99 -7.64
N ARG A 70 12.70 8.61 -7.78
CA ARG A 70 13.10 9.29 -9.03
C ARG A 70 13.14 8.32 -10.21
N GLN A 71 13.71 7.12 -10.03
CA GLN A 71 13.74 6.11 -11.09
C GLN A 71 12.33 5.66 -11.51
N ARG A 72 11.43 5.44 -10.54
CA ARG A 72 10.03 5.08 -10.82
C ARG A 72 9.31 6.18 -11.59
N ARG A 73 9.57 7.45 -11.29
CA ARG A 73 9.02 8.60 -12.02
C ARG A 73 9.52 8.67 -13.47
N ALA A 74 10.81 8.39 -13.70
CA ALA A 74 11.36 8.29 -15.06
C ALA A 74 10.70 7.15 -15.86
N ASN A 75 10.50 5.99 -15.24
CA ASN A 75 9.80 4.87 -15.86
C ASN A 75 8.33 5.22 -16.17
N ALA A 76 7.65 5.93 -15.26
CA ALA A 76 6.28 6.39 -15.47
C ALA A 76 6.19 7.35 -16.66
N ALA A 77 7.11 8.32 -16.78
CA ALA A 77 7.16 9.24 -17.93
C ALA A 77 7.38 8.51 -19.26
N ALA A 78 8.20 7.46 -19.28
CA ALA A 78 8.38 6.63 -20.47
C ALA A 78 7.08 5.87 -20.84
N LEU A 79 6.34 5.37 -19.85
CA LEU A 79 5.04 4.73 -20.05
C LEU A 79 3.99 5.74 -20.53
N ASP A 80 3.94 6.94 -19.97
CA ASP A 80 3.05 8.02 -20.41
C ASP A 80 3.30 8.37 -21.88
N ALA A 81 4.58 8.49 -22.26
CA ALA A 81 4.98 8.79 -23.63
C ALA A 81 4.72 7.64 -24.61
N GLY A 82 4.74 6.38 -24.15
CA GLY A 82 4.64 5.20 -25.00
C GLY A 82 3.24 4.57 -25.11
N LEU A 83 2.41 4.67 -24.07
CA LEU A 83 1.10 4.04 -24.05
C LEU A 83 0.07 4.87 -24.81
N ARG A 84 -0.81 4.18 -25.54
CA ARG A 84 -1.92 4.76 -26.32
C ARG A 84 -3.19 3.94 -26.10
N GLY A 85 -4.35 4.55 -26.30
CA GLY A 85 -5.65 3.87 -26.19
C GLY A 85 -6.03 3.47 -24.76
N VAL A 86 -5.37 4.02 -23.75
CA VAL A 86 -5.67 3.85 -22.32
C VAL A 86 -5.52 5.18 -21.61
N VAL A 87 -6.18 5.33 -20.46
CA VAL A 87 -5.95 6.48 -19.59
C VAL A 87 -4.82 6.15 -18.62
N THR A 88 -3.78 6.97 -18.60
CA THR A 88 -2.63 6.83 -17.69
C THR A 88 -2.94 7.44 -16.31
N PRO A 89 -2.22 7.06 -15.24
CA PRO A 89 -2.52 7.55 -13.90
C PRO A 89 -2.30 9.07 -13.80
N PRO A 90 -3.32 9.86 -13.42
CA PRO A 90 -3.16 11.31 -13.30
C PRO A 90 -2.29 11.68 -12.09
N VAL A 91 -1.61 12.82 -12.19
CA VAL A 91 -0.91 13.45 -11.07
C VAL A 91 -1.58 14.78 -10.76
N ALA A 92 -2.05 14.96 -9.53
CA ALA A 92 -2.72 16.19 -9.11
C ALA A 92 -1.72 17.38 -9.09
N PRO A 93 -2.18 18.62 -9.34
CA PRO A 93 -1.33 19.81 -9.21
C PRO A 93 -0.70 19.90 -7.81
N GLY A 94 0.60 20.21 -7.77
CA GLY A 94 1.37 20.31 -6.53
C GLY A 94 1.70 18.98 -5.84
N ALA A 95 1.35 17.83 -6.43
CA ALA A 95 1.64 16.52 -5.87
C ALA A 95 2.82 15.83 -6.57
N GLU A 96 3.60 15.06 -5.79
CA GLU A 96 4.58 14.12 -6.32
C GLU A 96 4.08 12.69 -6.21
N HIS A 97 3.83 12.05 -7.35
CA HIS A 97 3.42 10.66 -7.38
C HIS A 97 4.63 9.72 -7.21
N VAL A 98 4.54 8.79 -6.25
CA VAL A 98 5.61 7.83 -5.92
C VAL A 98 5.57 6.54 -6.74
N TYR A 99 4.49 6.32 -7.49
CA TYR A 99 4.28 5.16 -8.38
C TYR A 99 4.59 3.81 -7.72
N HIS A 100 3.96 3.56 -6.56
CA HIS A 100 3.91 2.18 -6.02
C HIS A 100 3.31 1.22 -7.05
N GLN A 101 2.31 1.71 -7.78
CA GLN A 101 1.74 1.10 -8.97
C GLN A 101 1.62 2.16 -10.05
N TYR A 102 1.71 1.72 -11.31
CA TYR A 102 1.35 2.51 -12.47
C TYR A 102 0.02 1.96 -13.00
N THR A 103 -1.07 2.58 -12.59
CA THR A 103 -2.42 2.05 -12.83
C THR A 103 -3.04 2.74 -14.03
N ILE A 104 -3.27 1.97 -15.09
CA ILE A 104 -3.99 2.43 -16.27
C ILE A 104 -5.48 2.09 -16.17
N ARG A 105 -6.31 2.86 -16.86
CA ARG A 105 -7.71 2.53 -17.09
C ARG A 105 -7.94 2.15 -18.55
N VAL A 106 -8.38 0.92 -18.76
CA VAL A 106 -8.89 0.41 -20.04
C VAL A 106 -10.32 0.95 -20.19
N THR A 107 -10.56 1.73 -21.25
CA THR A 107 -11.85 2.39 -21.50
C THR A 107 -12.66 1.62 -22.54
N ALA A 108 -13.97 1.87 -22.60
CA ALA A 108 -14.84 1.31 -23.64
C ALA A 108 -14.37 1.67 -25.06
N GLU A 109 -13.82 2.87 -25.24
CA GLU A 109 -13.24 3.35 -26.51
C GLU A 109 -12.09 2.47 -27.03
N SER A 110 -11.42 1.72 -26.15
CA SER A 110 -10.37 0.78 -26.57
C SER A 110 -10.91 -0.48 -27.26
N GLY A 111 -12.24 -0.69 -27.26
CA GLY A 111 -12.91 -1.87 -27.81
C GLY A 111 -12.60 -3.17 -27.06
N ARG A 112 -11.95 -3.09 -25.90
CA ARG A 112 -11.49 -4.24 -25.11
C ARG A 112 -11.85 -4.07 -23.64
N ASP A 113 -12.17 -5.17 -22.98
CA ASP A 113 -12.30 -5.20 -21.52
C ASP A 113 -10.94 -5.41 -20.84
N ARG A 114 -10.86 -5.00 -19.57
CA ARG A 114 -9.63 -5.09 -18.76
C ARG A 114 -9.10 -6.51 -18.66
N ASP A 115 -9.95 -7.51 -18.47
CA ASP A 115 -9.52 -8.89 -18.25
C ASP A 115 -8.93 -9.48 -19.54
N THR A 116 -9.49 -9.14 -20.69
CA THR A 116 -8.90 -9.49 -22.00
C THR A 116 -7.52 -8.86 -22.16
N VAL A 117 -7.36 -7.57 -21.87
CA VAL A 117 -6.04 -6.90 -21.92
C VAL A 117 -5.04 -7.57 -20.96
N SER A 118 -5.48 -7.86 -19.73
CA SER A 118 -4.66 -8.53 -18.72
C SER A 118 -4.15 -9.90 -19.18
N ARG A 119 -5.03 -10.74 -19.75
CA ARG A 119 -4.66 -12.05 -20.30
C ARG A 119 -3.67 -11.94 -21.46
N GLU A 120 -3.89 -11.02 -22.39
CA GLU A 120 -3.00 -10.84 -23.55
C GLU A 120 -1.62 -10.34 -23.13
N LEU A 121 -1.53 -9.46 -22.13
CA LEU A 121 -0.25 -9.06 -21.55
C LEU A 121 0.48 -10.27 -20.92
N GLN A 122 -0.22 -11.10 -20.16
CA GLN A 122 0.39 -12.30 -19.54
C GLN A 122 0.88 -13.30 -20.60
N LYS A 123 0.12 -13.55 -21.67
CA LYS A 123 0.55 -14.41 -22.79
C LYS A 123 1.83 -13.91 -23.45
N ARG A 124 2.09 -12.59 -23.39
CA ARG A 124 3.30 -11.94 -23.92
C ARG A 124 4.42 -11.81 -22.88
N GLY A 125 4.26 -12.41 -21.70
CA GLY A 125 5.24 -12.34 -20.61
C GLY A 125 5.24 -11.03 -19.82
N VAL A 126 4.21 -10.20 -19.96
CA VAL A 126 4.08 -8.92 -19.24
C VAL A 126 3.20 -9.10 -18.00
N GLY A 127 3.87 -9.19 -16.85
CA GLY A 127 3.21 -9.27 -15.55
C GLY A 127 2.33 -8.04 -15.27
N ASN A 128 1.10 -8.27 -14.82
CA ASN A 128 0.17 -7.23 -14.42
C ASN A 128 -0.77 -7.75 -13.32
N ALA A 129 -1.42 -6.84 -12.60
CA ALA A 129 -2.32 -7.17 -11.50
C ALA A 129 -3.43 -6.13 -11.35
N VAL A 130 -4.51 -6.53 -10.68
CA VAL A 130 -5.69 -5.70 -10.42
C VAL A 130 -5.78 -5.41 -8.93
N TYR A 131 -5.62 -4.15 -8.56
CA TYR A 131 -5.79 -3.67 -7.20
C TYR A 131 -6.81 -2.52 -7.18
N TYR A 132 -8.05 -2.70 -6.76
CA TYR A 132 -8.74 -3.92 -6.29
C TYR A 132 -9.92 -4.24 -7.22
N PRO A 133 -10.22 -5.52 -7.50
CA PRO A 133 -11.33 -5.89 -8.39
C PRO A 133 -12.70 -5.62 -7.75
N THR A 134 -12.79 -5.78 -6.43
CA THR A 134 -14.03 -5.54 -5.65
C THR A 134 -13.80 -4.40 -4.68
N PRO A 135 -14.56 -3.29 -4.77
CA PRO A 135 -14.46 -2.20 -3.80
C PRO A 135 -14.96 -2.63 -2.42
N VAL A 136 -14.44 -2.01 -1.36
CA VAL A 136 -14.70 -2.40 0.04
C VAL A 136 -16.19 -2.56 0.36
N HIS A 137 -17.04 -1.61 -0.08
CA HIS A 137 -18.49 -1.63 0.19
C HIS A 137 -19.25 -2.81 -0.48
N ARG A 138 -18.60 -3.58 -1.36
CA ARG A 138 -19.16 -4.78 -2.01
C ARG A 138 -18.57 -6.09 -1.48
N LEU A 139 -17.53 -6.03 -0.64
CA LEU A 139 -16.98 -7.22 0.00
C LEU A 139 -17.95 -7.75 1.05
N ALA A 140 -18.19 -9.06 1.06
CA ALA A 140 -19.18 -9.69 1.95
C ALA A 140 -19.09 -9.24 3.44
N PRO A 141 -17.91 -9.15 4.08
CA PRO A 141 -17.80 -8.70 5.48
C PRO A 141 -18.26 -7.26 5.73
N PHE A 142 -18.36 -6.43 4.69
CA PHE A 142 -18.70 -5.01 4.76
C PHE A 142 -20.03 -4.68 4.05
N ARG A 143 -20.76 -5.69 3.55
CA ARG A 143 -22.09 -5.48 2.95
C ARG A 143 -23.09 -5.18 4.06
N THR A 144 -23.46 -3.91 4.19
CA THR A 144 -24.53 -3.49 5.09
C THR A 144 -25.87 -3.99 4.56
N GLY A 145 -26.53 -4.93 5.25
CA GLY A 145 -27.88 -5.40 4.92
C GLY A 145 -28.10 -6.92 4.99
N GLU A 146 -27.04 -7.73 4.99
CA GLU A 146 -27.13 -9.17 5.22
C GLU A 146 -26.63 -9.47 6.63
N LYS A 147 -27.51 -10.02 7.50
CA LYS A 147 -27.11 -10.53 8.81
C LYS A 147 -26.05 -11.62 8.58
N VAL A 148 -24.78 -11.31 8.82
CA VAL A 148 -23.76 -12.33 9.04
C VAL A 148 -24.01 -12.91 10.44
N LEU A 149 -25.07 -13.70 10.57
CA LEU A 149 -25.30 -14.56 11.72
C LEU A 149 -24.55 -15.87 11.45
N GLY A 150 -23.50 -16.13 12.23
CA GLY A 150 -22.75 -17.37 12.10
C GLY A 150 -21.44 -17.42 12.86
N TYR A 151 -21.40 -16.91 14.10
CA TYR A 151 -20.47 -17.41 15.10
C TYR A 151 -21.30 -17.73 16.34
N ALA A 152 -21.59 -19.03 16.51
CA ALA A 152 -22.04 -19.62 17.75
C ALA A 152 -20.84 -19.86 18.67
#